data_AF-A0A2D0MXS5-F1
#
_entry.id   AF-A0A2D0MXS5-F1
#
_cell.length_a   1.000
_cell.length_b   1.000
_cell.length_c   1.000
_cell.angle_alpha   90.00
_cell.angle_beta   90.00
_cell.angle_gamma   90.00
#
_symmetry.space_group_name_H-M   'P 1'
#
loop_
_entity.id
_entity.type
_entity.pdbx_description
1 polymer ?
#
loop_
_entity_poly.entity_id
_entity_poly.type
_entity_poly.pdbx_seq_one_letter_code
_entity_poly.pdbx_strand_id
1 'polypeptide(L)'
;MKRSVLDIEVSCFRSYEGRKPDNVNLLTWLTSDKYADQVKELRQLDDKAERDRIKATLPAITVSGIFAPSRKEENLVKHSGLICIDIDPKGNENIANFMDLKQELFKIRNVAFAGLSVSGKGFFLIIPIACPKRHKQHFQAIYHDLLNYGITIDLAPQNVASLRGYSYDPEPLFRHDAIPYRKWGRPQPQKTPRHSVHFSPSRHVIGTQEKVEALIQQIVERQIDITTEEPDWFRLACALANEFGESGRSYFHAISQFYCKYDIPEADKKFSHALTGRYRQITIGTFFKLVSQSTL
;
A
#
# COMPACT_ATOMS: atom_id res chain seq x y z
N MET A 1 23.97 1.67 -5.25
CA MET A 1 22.69 2.42 -5.29
C MET A 1 21.54 1.43 -5.14
N LYS A 2 20.49 1.75 -4.37
CA LYS A 2 19.26 0.94 -4.38
C LYS A 2 18.59 1.11 -5.75
N ARG A 3 18.15 0.00 -6.36
CA ARG A 3 17.40 0.00 -7.62
C ARG A 3 16.04 0.68 -7.39
N SER A 4 15.57 1.48 -8.36
CA SER A 4 14.29 2.19 -8.28
C SER A 4 13.13 1.23 -7.98
N VAL A 5 12.21 1.60 -7.10
CA VAL A 5 10.98 0.82 -6.85
C VAL A 5 10.07 0.70 -8.08
N LEU A 6 10.26 1.58 -9.07
CA LEU A 6 9.53 1.58 -10.34
C LEU A 6 10.22 0.76 -11.43
N ASP A 7 11.46 0.31 -11.22
CA ASP A 7 12.20 -0.52 -12.19
C ASP A 7 11.79 -1.99 -12.05
N ILE A 8 10.57 -2.27 -12.50
CA ILE A 8 9.90 -3.56 -12.41
C ILE A 8 9.05 -3.81 -13.65
N GLU A 9 8.92 -5.08 -14.04
CA GLU A 9 8.03 -5.48 -15.14
C GLU A 9 6.56 -5.54 -14.70
N VAL A 10 5.69 -5.08 -15.59
CA VAL A 10 4.22 -5.16 -15.47
C VAL A 10 3.64 -5.59 -16.82
N SER A 11 2.41 -6.12 -16.82
CA SER A 11 1.76 -6.43 -18.09
C SER A 11 1.33 -5.15 -18.82
N CYS A 12 1.52 -5.15 -20.14
CA CYS A 12 1.07 -4.11 -21.06
C CYS A 12 0.14 -4.69 -22.13
N PHE A 13 -0.66 -3.81 -22.72
CA PHE A 13 -1.70 -4.12 -23.68
C PHE A 13 -1.65 -3.09 -24.79
N ARG A 14 -1.88 -3.52 -26.03
CA ARG A 14 -1.86 -2.63 -27.21
C ARG A 14 -2.88 -1.50 -27.13
N SER A 15 -3.98 -1.72 -26.42
CA SER A 15 -5.06 -0.74 -26.20
C SER A 15 -5.86 -1.11 -24.96
N TYR A 16 -6.83 -0.27 -24.55
CA TYR A 16 -7.78 -0.61 -23.47
C TYR A 16 -8.64 -1.84 -23.77
N GLU A 17 -8.85 -2.14 -25.06
CA GLU A 17 -9.61 -3.30 -25.53
C GLU A 17 -8.71 -4.53 -25.76
N GLY A 18 -7.39 -4.34 -25.71
CA GLY A 18 -6.40 -5.40 -25.86
C GLY A 18 -6.57 -6.48 -24.80
N ARG A 19 -6.71 -7.74 -25.23
CA ARG A 19 -6.90 -8.88 -24.31
C ARG A 19 -5.63 -9.66 -24.00
N LYS A 20 -4.66 -9.63 -24.92
CA LYS A 20 -3.41 -10.36 -24.80
C LYS A 20 -2.39 -9.51 -24.01
N PRO A 21 -1.92 -9.99 -22.84
CA PRO A 21 -0.85 -9.31 -22.12
C PRO A 21 0.49 -9.56 -22.81
N ASP A 22 1.28 -8.50 -22.95
CA ASP A 22 2.73 -8.53 -23.12
C ASP A 22 3.37 -7.94 -21.84
N ASN A 23 4.69 -7.79 -21.76
CA ASN A 23 5.36 -7.18 -20.61
C ASN A 23 6.11 -5.89 -21.01
N VAL A 24 6.18 -4.95 -20.06
CA VAL A 24 6.99 -3.74 -20.19
C VAL A 24 7.61 -3.37 -18.84
N ASN A 25 8.81 -2.77 -18.86
CA ASN A 25 9.36 -2.15 -17.66
C ASN A 25 8.59 -0.87 -17.33
N LEU A 26 8.10 -0.76 -16.09
CA LEU A 26 7.26 0.35 -15.66
C LEU A 26 8.00 1.69 -15.68
N LEU A 27 9.27 1.76 -15.29
CA LEU A 27 10.04 3.00 -15.32
C LEU A 27 10.25 3.48 -16.77
N THR A 28 10.54 2.57 -17.70
CA THR A 28 10.59 2.88 -19.14
C THR A 28 9.24 3.37 -19.67
N TRP A 29 8.13 2.76 -19.25
CA TRP A 29 6.79 3.21 -19.62
C TRP A 29 6.50 4.64 -19.14
N LEU A 30 6.79 4.93 -17.87
CA LEU A 30 6.50 6.23 -17.24
C LEU A 30 7.39 7.38 -17.74
N THR A 31 8.55 7.06 -18.33
CA THR A 31 9.49 8.05 -18.88
C THR A 31 9.40 8.19 -20.40
N SER A 32 8.62 7.33 -21.05
CA SER A 32 8.45 7.38 -22.51
C SER A 32 7.55 8.56 -22.89
N ASP A 33 7.88 9.19 -24.02
CA ASP A 33 7.09 10.21 -24.72
C ASP A 33 6.46 9.68 -26.03
N LYS A 34 6.53 8.37 -26.27
CA LYS A 34 6.17 7.74 -27.54
C LYS A 34 4.76 8.09 -28.03
N TYR A 35 3.81 8.30 -27.12
CA TYR A 35 2.43 8.66 -27.45
C TYR A 35 2.08 10.09 -26.99
N ALA A 36 3.08 10.94 -26.74
CA ALA A 36 2.88 12.30 -26.21
C ALA A 36 2.02 13.15 -27.15
N ASP A 37 2.24 13.09 -28.46
CA ASP A 37 1.49 13.91 -29.42
C ASP A 37 0.02 13.49 -29.50
N GLN A 38 -0.28 12.18 -29.49
CA GLN A 38 -1.66 11.68 -29.41
C GLN A 38 -2.36 12.11 -28.10
N VAL A 39 -1.63 12.17 -26.98
CA VAL A 39 -2.17 12.68 -25.71
C VAL A 39 -2.41 14.20 -25.80
N LYS A 40 -1.52 14.97 -26.42
CA LYS A 40 -1.69 16.41 -26.62
C LYS A 40 -2.89 16.72 -27.52
N GLU A 41 -3.04 15.99 -28.63
CA GLU A 41 -4.21 16.07 -29.52
C GLU A 41 -5.50 15.77 -28.77
N LEU A 42 -5.54 14.67 -28.02
CA LEU A 42 -6.70 14.29 -27.20
C LEU A 42 -7.12 15.40 -26.23
N ARG A 43 -6.15 16.12 -25.65
CA ARG A 43 -6.41 17.20 -24.70
C ARG A 43 -7.02 18.46 -25.33
N GLN A 44 -6.88 18.64 -26.65
CA GLN A 44 -7.50 19.75 -27.38
C GLN A 44 -8.98 19.50 -27.74
N LEU A 45 -9.47 18.27 -27.57
CA LEU A 45 -10.84 17.91 -27.93
C LEU A 45 -11.83 18.28 -26.82
N ASP A 46 -12.89 18.98 -27.17
CA ASP A 46 -13.99 19.29 -26.25
C ASP A 46 -14.95 18.11 -26.09
N ASP A 47 -15.30 17.46 -27.21
CA ASP A 47 -16.26 16.35 -27.22
C ASP A 47 -15.77 15.17 -26.40
N LYS A 48 -16.59 14.74 -25.44
CA LYS A 48 -16.25 13.64 -24.54
C LYS A 48 -16.22 12.31 -25.29
N ALA A 49 -17.14 12.08 -26.24
CA ALA A 49 -17.23 10.81 -26.94
C ALA A 49 -16.03 10.61 -27.87
N GLU A 50 -15.54 11.66 -28.52
CA GLU A 50 -14.31 11.64 -29.31
C GLU A 50 -13.07 11.42 -28.45
N ARG A 51 -12.95 12.11 -27.31
CA ARG A 51 -11.86 11.86 -26.34
C ARG A 51 -11.85 10.41 -25.84
N ASP A 52 -13.00 9.87 -25.49
CA ASP A 52 -13.10 8.49 -25.00
C ASP A 52 -12.72 7.48 -26.10
N ARG A 53 -13.08 7.75 -27.37
CA ARG A 53 -12.65 6.94 -28.51
C ARG A 53 -11.14 6.93 -28.70
N ILE A 54 -10.48 8.08 -28.70
CA ILE A 54 -9.01 8.15 -28.82
C ILE A 54 -8.34 7.50 -27.61
N LYS A 55 -8.83 7.79 -26.39
CA LYS A 55 -8.34 7.17 -25.15
C LYS A 55 -8.36 5.65 -25.22
N ALA A 56 -9.41 5.05 -25.79
CA ALA A 56 -9.52 3.60 -25.93
C ALA A 56 -8.44 2.99 -26.83
N THR A 57 -7.90 3.75 -27.79
CA THR A 57 -6.82 3.29 -28.69
C THR A 57 -5.43 3.33 -28.05
N LEU A 58 -5.24 4.12 -27.00
CA LEU A 58 -3.94 4.23 -26.32
C LEU A 58 -3.60 2.92 -25.60
N PRO A 59 -2.31 2.53 -25.58
CA PRO A 59 -1.89 1.32 -24.88
C PRO A 59 -2.11 1.49 -23.38
N ALA A 60 -2.19 0.37 -22.67
CA ALA A 60 -2.44 0.36 -21.23
C ALA A 60 -1.54 -0.65 -20.52
N ILE A 61 -1.41 -0.49 -19.21
CA ILE A 61 -0.66 -1.39 -18.32
C ILE A 61 -1.51 -1.81 -17.12
N THR A 62 -1.14 -2.92 -16.48
CA THR A 62 -1.59 -3.26 -15.13
C THR A 62 -0.47 -2.96 -14.13
N VAL A 63 -0.47 -1.74 -13.57
CA VAL A 63 0.57 -1.27 -12.63
C VAL A 63 0.85 -2.29 -11.51
N SER A 64 -0.18 -2.99 -11.06
CA SER A 64 -0.14 -3.88 -9.91
C SER A 64 0.47 -5.26 -10.19
N GLY A 65 0.75 -5.63 -11.45
CA GLY A 65 1.40 -6.93 -11.70
C GLY A 65 1.45 -7.41 -13.14
N ILE A 66 1.95 -8.64 -13.27
CA ILE A 66 2.05 -9.43 -14.48
C ILE A 66 0.93 -10.47 -14.49
N PHE A 67 0.26 -10.61 -15.63
CA PHE A 67 -0.88 -11.49 -15.84
C PHE A 67 -0.64 -12.45 -17.00
N ALA A 68 -1.06 -13.71 -16.84
CA ALA A 68 -1.07 -14.70 -17.92
C ALA A 68 -2.12 -15.78 -17.64
N PRO A 69 -2.81 -16.33 -18.66
CA PRO A 69 -2.73 -15.95 -20.07
C PRO A 69 -3.56 -14.70 -20.43
N SER A 70 -4.36 -14.18 -19.49
CA SER A 70 -5.26 -13.05 -19.73
C SER A 70 -5.41 -12.17 -18.49
N ARG A 71 -5.88 -10.93 -18.67
CA ARG A 71 -6.15 -9.98 -17.58
C ARG A 71 -7.38 -10.37 -16.78
N LYS A 72 -7.19 -11.14 -15.70
CA LYS A 72 -8.16 -11.46 -14.66
C LYS A 72 -7.46 -11.55 -13.32
N GLU A 73 -8.15 -11.26 -12.22
CA GLU A 73 -7.56 -11.37 -10.87
C GLU A 73 -6.96 -12.74 -10.58
N GLU A 74 -7.67 -13.81 -10.97
CA GLU A 74 -7.23 -15.21 -10.84
C GLU A 74 -5.96 -15.54 -11.66
N ASN A 75 -5.66 -14.74 -12.68
CA ASN A 75 -4.53 -14.93 -13.60
C ASN A 75 -3.32 -14.07 -13.24
N LEU A 76 -3.28 -13.50 -12.03
CA LEU A 76 -2.12 -12.78 -11.53
C LEU A 76 -0.95 -13.76 -11.35
N VAL A 77 0.09 -13.62 -12.16
CA VAL A 77 1.32 -14.42 -12.06
C VAL A 77 2.25 -13.85 -10.99
N LYS A 78 2.40 -12.52 -10.98
CA LYS A 78 3.29 -11.82 -10.06
C LYS A 78 2.78 -10.42 -9.76
N HIS A 79 2.57 -10.13 -8.49
CA HIS A 79 2.26 -8.76 -8.05
C HIS A 79 3.53 -7.89 -8.10
N SER A 80 3.43 -6.66 -8.61
CA SER A 80 4.56 -5.72 -8.72
C SER A 80 5.00 -5.14 -7.37
N GLY A 81 4.07 -5.12 -6.41
CA GLY A 81 4.24 -4.47 -5.12
C GLY A 81 3.80 -3.01 -5.14
N LEU A 82 3.16 -2.58 -6.23
CA LEU A 82 2.69 -1.22 -6.45
C LEU A 82 1.17 -1.20 -6.56
N ILE A 83 0.57 -0.09 -6.12
CA ILE A 83 -0.83 0.26 -6.36
C ILE A 83 -0.89 1.55 -7.16
N CYS A 84 -1.88 1.62 -8.05
CA CYS A 84 -2.21 2.81 -8.81
C CYS A 84 -3.41 3.52 -8.18
N ILE A 85 -3.32 4.83 -7.95
CA ILE A 85 -4.40 5.67 -7.40
C ILE A 85 -4.77 6.71 -8.45
N ASP A 86 -6.07 6.83 -8.73
CA ASP A 86 -6.65 7.84 -9.62
C ASP A 86 -7.31 8.95 -8.83
N ILE A 87 -7.02 10.19 -9.19
CA ILE A 87 -7.61 11.37 -8.55
C ILE A 87 -8.06 12.34 -9.64
N ASP A 88 -9.35 12.60 -9.65
CA ASP A 88 -10.01 13.49 -10.61
C ASP A 88 -10.57 14.73 -9.91
N PRO A 89 -10.74 15.85 -10.63
CA PRO A 89 -11.43 17.03 -10.09
C PRO A 89 -12.84 16.72 -9.59
N LYS A 90 -13.50 15.75 -10.25
CA LYS A 90 -14.81 15.26 -9.85
C LYS A 90 -14.71 14.55 -8.49
N GLY A 91 -15.48 15.01 -7.51
CA GLY A 91 -15.41 14.56 -6.11
C GLY A 91 -14.39 15.30 -5.26
N ASN A 92 -13.68 16.28 -5.83
CA ASN A 92 -12.70 17.15 -5.17
C ASN A 92 -12.98 18.63 -5.43
N GLU A 93 -14.24 18.99 -5.69
CA GLU A 93 -14.67 20.35 -6.04
C GLU A 93 -14.40 21.37 -4.92
N ASN A 94 -14.18 20.90 -3.70
CA ASN A 94 -13.77 21.68 -2.54
C ASN A 94 -12.31 22.19 -2.61
N ILE A 95 -11.49 21.69 -3.54
CA ILE A 95 -10.08 22.05 -3.68
C ILE A 95 -9.94 23.09 -4.80
N ALA A 96 -9.83 24.37 -4.43
CA ALA A 96 -9.79 25.48 -5.38
C ALA A 96 -8.59 25.41 -6.35
N ASN A 97 -7.42 25.00 -5.86
CA ASN A 97 -6.18 24.88 -6.62
C ASN A 97 -5.84 23.40 -6.90
N PHE A 98 -6.79 22.65 -7.47
CA PHE A 98 -6.68 21.21 -7.67
C PHE A 98 -5.39 20.78 -8.40
N MET A 99 -4.88 21.56 -9.36
CA MET A 99 -3.66 21.20 -10.08
C MET A 99 -2.39 21.26 -9.22
N ASP A 100 -2.37 22.11 -8.19
CA ASP A 100 -1.24 22.19 -7.24
C ASP A 100 -1.18 20.95 -6.34
N LEU A 101 -2.30 20.21 -6.21
CA LEU A 101 -2.40 19.02 -5.36
C LEU A 101 -1.39 17.94 -5.76
N LYS A 102 -0.96 17.88 -7.04
CA LYS A 102 0.09 16.96 -7.50
C LYS A 102 1.38 17.11 -6.68
N GLN A 103 1.80 18.35 -6.41
CA GLN A 103 3.01 18.64 -5.64
C GLN A 103 2.83 18.33 -4.16
N GLU A 104 1.66 18.65 -3.59
CA GLU A 104 1.34 18.35 -2.19
C GLU A 104 1.28 16.84 -1.92
N LEU A 105 0.62 16.08 -2.79
CA LEU A 105 0.55 14.62 -2.70
C LEU A 105 1.93 13.97 -2.77
N PHE A 106 2.85 14.53 -3.56
CA PHE A 106 4.20 13.99 -3.70
C PHE A 106 5.10 14.20 -2.46
N LYS A 107 4.69 15.07 -1.52
CA LYS A 107 5.32 15.18 -0.19
C LYS A 107 5.09 13.92 0.66
N ILE A 108 4.06 13.14 0.37
CA ILE A 108 3.83 11.83 1.00
C ILE A 108 4.94 10.88 0.55
N ARG A 109 5.80 10.46 1.48
CA ARG A 109 7.00 9.64 1.19
C ARG A 109 6.68 8.27 0.58
N ASN A 110 5.44 7.82 0.68
CA ASN A 110 4.95 6.59 0.06
C ASN A 110 4.66 6.73 -1.43
N VAL A 111 4.58 7.95 -1.99
CA VAL A 111 4.33 8.16 -3.41
C VAL A 111 5.63 8.00 -4.20
N ALA A 112 5.68 7.01 -5.09
CA ALA A 112 6.81 6.74 -5.98
C ALA A 112 6.72 7.50 -7.30
N PHE A 113 5.51 7.74 -7.79
CA PHE A 113 5.26 8.50 -9.00
C PHE A 113 4.00 9.34 -8.82
N ALA A 114 4.02 10.57 -9.34
CA ALA A 114 2.83 11.39 -9.55
C ALA A 114 2.87 12.04 -10.93
N GLY A 115 1.80 11.90 -11.71
CA GLY A 115 1.73 12.47 -13.05
C GLY A 115 0.31 12.75 -13.50
N LEU A 116 0.16 13.60 -14.52
CA LEU A 116 -1.13 13.93 -15.12
C LEU A 116 -1.84 12.68 -15.67
N SER A 117 -3.17 12.65 -15.52
CA SER A 117 -4.02 11.71 -16.23
C SER A 117 -4.05 12.03 -17.73
N VAL A 118 -4.55 11.09 -18.55
CA VAL A 118 -4.55 11.25 -20.02
C VAL A 118 -5.28 12.52 -20.47
N SER A 119 -6.35 12.91 -19.77
CA SER A 119 -7.11 14.13 -20.05
C SER A 119 -6.40 15.42 -19.63
N GLY A 120 -5.33 15.32 -18.83
CA GLY A 120 -4.63 16.46 -18.24
C GLY A 120 -5.41 17.16 -17.11
N LYS A 121 -6.61 16.68 -16.76
CA LYS A 121 -7.48 17.30 -15.75
C LYS A 121 -7.28 16.69 -14.36
N GLY A 122 -6.89 15.42 -14.30
CA GLY A 122 -6.62 14.68 -13.07
C GLY A 122 -5.15 14.29 -12.96
N PHE A 123 -4.84 13.51 -11.94
CA PHE A 123 -3.52 12.92 -11.75
C PHE A 123 -3.65 11.48 -11.30
N PHE A 124 -2.53 10.76 -11.44
CA PHE A 124 -2.39 9.45 -10.85
C PHE A 124 -1.12 9.31 -10.06
N LEU A 125 -1.23 8.51 -9.00
CA LEU A 125 -0.13 8.16 -8.14
C LEU A 125 0.20 6.68 -8.29
N ILE A 126 1.47 6.34 -8.13
CA ILE A 126 1.91 4.97 -7.92
C ILE A 126 2.56 4.88 -6.54
N ILE A 127 2.06 3.95 -5.72
CA ILE A 127 2.44 3.80 -4.32
C ILE A 127 2.92 2.36 -4.09
N PRO A 128 4.18 2.10 -3.71
CA PRO A 128 4.59 0.80 -3.20
C PRO A 128 3.82 0.42 -1.94
N ILE A 129 3.50 -0.86 -1.79
CA ILE A 129 2.79 -1.42 -0.64
C ILE A 129 3.63 -2.52 0.03
N ALA A 130 3.54 -2.58 1.36
CA ALA A 130 4.33 -3.54 2.14
C ALA A 130 3.86 -4.98 1.96
N CYS A 131 2.55 -5.21 1.76
CA CYS A 131 1.96 -6.53 1.65
C CYS A 131 1.13 -6.70 0.35
N PRO A 132 1.75 -7.13 -0.76
CA PRO A 132 1.07 -7.43 -2.03
C PRO A 132 -0.18 -8.32 -1.92
N LYS A 133 -0.18 -9.31 -1.02
CA LYS A 133 -1.33 -10.20 -0.78
C LYS A 133 -2.55 -9.49 -0.19
N ARG A 134 -2.37 -8.27 0.33
CA ARG A 134 -3.40 -7.42 0.93
C ARG A 134 -3.72 -6.22 0.02
N HIS A 135 -3.55 -6.36 -1.30
CA HIS A 135 -3.72 -5.28 -2.28
C HIS A 135 -4.97 -4.42 -2.03
N LYS A 136 -6.14 -5.07 -1.97
CA LYS A 136 -7.42 -4.38 -1.78
C LYS A 136 -7.50 -3.67 -0.43
N GLN A 137 -6.98 -4.28 0.63
CA GLN A 137 -6.97 -3.69 1.97
C GLN A 137 -6.01 -2.51 2.07
N HIS A 138 -4.87 -2.55 1.38
CA HIS A 138 -3.98 -1.40 1.24
C HIS A 138 -4.66 -0.27 0.48
N PHE A 139 -5.32 -0.58 -0.65
CA PHE A 139 -6.08 0.40 -1.42
C PHE A 139 -7.11 1.11 -0.54
N GLN A 140 -7.90 0.34 0.20
CA GLN A 140 -8.92 0.88 1.11
C GLN A 140 -8.31 1.74 2.24
N ALA A 141 -7.16 1.35 2.77
CA ALA A 141 -6.47 2.17 3.76
C ALA A 141 -5.96 3.50 3.14
N ILE A 142 -5.42 3.48 1.92
CA ILE A 142 -5.01 4.70 1.19
C ILE A 142 -6.24 5.59 0.93
N TYR A 143 -7.36 5.00 0.52
CA TYR A 143 -8.63 5.71 0.32
C TYR A 143 -9.05 6.45 1.59
N HIS A 144 -9.11 5.77 2.73
CA HIS A 144 -9.52 6.42 4.00
C HIS A 144 -8.53 7.48 4.46
N ASP A 145 -7.22 7.23 4.33
CA ASP A 145 -6.20 8.23 4.69
C ASP A 145 -6.36 9.51 3.85
N LEU A 146 -6.53 9.39 2.53
CA LEU A 146 -6.74 10.56 1.65
C LEU A 146 -8.09 11.24 1.89
N LEU A 147 -9.16 10.47 2.14
CA LEU A 147 -10.47 11.02 2.47
C LEU A 147 -10.45 11.85 3.76
N ASN A 148 -9.66 11.43 4.76
CA ASN A 148 -9.46 12.21 5.99
C ASN A 148 -8.76 13.55 5.75
N TYR A 149 -8.02 13.69 4.65
CA TYR A 149 -7.47 14.98 4.18
C TYR A 149 -8.42 15.73 3.24
N GLY A 150 -9.66 15.26 3.08
CA GLY A 150 -10.66 15.85 2.19
C GLY A 150 -10.40 15.60 0.71
N ILE A 151 -9.64 14.54 0.38
CA ILE A 151 -9.30 14.15 -0.99
C ILE A 151 -10.01 12.83 -1.34
N THR A 152 -10.88 12.89 -2.33
CA THR A 152 -11.58 11.72 -2.88
C THR A 152 -10.77 11.09 -4.00
N ILE A 153 -10.71 9.75 -4.06
CA ILE A 153 -10.05 9.00 -5.13
C ILE A 153 -11.03 8.04 -5.82
N ASP A 154 -10.77 7.69 -7.08
CA ASP A 154 -11.55 6.66 -7.80
C ASP A 154 -11.32 5.29 -7.13
N LEU A 155 -12.40 4.53 -6.94
CA LEU A 155 -12.37 3.20 -6.33
C LEU A 155 -12.12 2.07 -7.34
N ALA A 156 -12.29 2.32 -8.65
CA ALA A 156 -12.11 1.30 -9.68
C ALA A 156 -10.69 0.67 -9.69
N PRO A 157 -9.59 1.42 -9.46
CA PRO A 157 -8.24 0.85 -9.43
C PRO A 157 -7.92 -0.08 -8.24
N GLN A 158 -8.87 -0.32 -7.32
CA GLN A 158 -8.69 -1.28 -6.21
C GLN A 158 -8.51 -2.73 -6.65
N ASN A 159 -8.87 -3.05 -7.88
CA ASN A 159 -8.70 -4.37 -8.48
C ASN A 159 -7.27 -4.51 -8.98
N VAL A 160 -6.57 -5.59 -8.61
CA VAL A 160 -5.19 -5.84 -9.03
C VAL A 160 -5.04 -5.90 -10.56
N ALA A 161 -6.09 -6.28 -11.29
CA ALA A 161 -6.12 -6.35 -12.74
C ALA A 161 -6.55 -5.04 -13.41
N SER A 162 -6.69 -3.92 -12.68
CA SER A 162 -7.10 -2.64 -13.24
C SER A 162 -6.09 -2.10 -14.25
N LEU A 163 -6.62 -1.59 -15.36
CA LEU A 163 -5.83 -0.97 -16.42
C LEU A 163 -5.57 0.49 -16.11
N ARG A 164 -4.33 0.91 -16.36
CA ARG A 164 -3.92 2.30 -16.48
C ARG A 164 -3.54 2.56 -17.93
N GLY A 165 -4.32 3.38 -18.62
CA GLY A 165 -3.98 3.86 -19.96
C GLY A 165 -2.73 4.72 -19.94
N TYR A 166 -2.04 4.74 -21.08
CA TYR A 166 -0.90 5.61 -21.29
C TYR A 166 -1.31 7.08 -21.08
N SER A 167 -0.42 7.83 -20.44
CA SER A 167 -0.56 9.27 -20.23
C SER A 167 0.82 9.91 -20.39
N TYR A 168 0.82 11.18 -20.75
CA TYR A 168 2.03 11.99 -20.86
C TYR A 168 1.91 13.23 -19.97
N ASP A 169 2.90 13.42 -19.11
CA ASP A 169 3.08 14.61 -18.29
C ASP A 169 4.46 15.19 -18.67
N PRO A 170 4.59 16.47 -19.04
CA PRO A 170 5.89 17.08 -19.26
C PRO A 170 6.69 17.26 -17.96
N GLU A 171 6.01 17.29 -16.80
CA GLU A 171 6.62 17.51 -15.48
C GLU A 171 6.17 16.45 -14.46
N PRO A 172 6.44 15.15 -14.72
CA PRO A 172 6.13 14.08 -13.79
C PRO A 172 7.08 14.10 -12.59
N LEU A 173 6.61 13.62 -11.45
CA LEU A 173 7.39 13.54 -10.22
C LEU A 173 7.78 12.09 -9.94
N PHE A 174 9.06 11.84 -9.65
CA PHE A 174 9.61 10.51 -9.38
C PHE A 174 10.33 10.44 -8.03
N ARG A 175 10.01 9.41 -7.24
CA ARG A 175 10.71 9.04 -6.01
C ARG A 175 11.14 7.58 -6.10
N HIS A 176 12.36 7.36 -6.54
CA HIS A 176 12.92 6.02 -6.77
C HIS A 176 13.08 5.20 -5.49
N ASP A 177 13.14 5.85 -4.32
CA ASP A 177 13.35 5.28 -3.00
C ASP A 177 12.09 5.36 -2.11
N ALA A 178 10.90 5.50 -2.70
CA ALA A 178 9.65 5.62 -1.97
C ALA A 178 9.45 4.46 -0.98
N ILE A 179 9.01 4.81 0.23
CA ILE A 179 8.82 3.82 1.30
C ILE A 179 7.49 3.08 1.09
N PRO A 180 7.44 1.74 1.20
CA PRO A 180 6.18 1.02 1.08
C PRO A 180 5.14 1.51 2.08
N TYR A 181 3.91 1.68 1.63
CA TYR A 181 2.75 1.97 2.46
C TYR A 181 2.38 0.75 3.30
N ARG A 182 2.21 0.97 4.61
CA ARG A 182 2.16 -0.09 5.64
C ARG A 182 0.81 -0.28 6.31
N LYS A 183 -0.19 0.53 5.99
CA LYS A 183 -1.54 0.32 6.55
C LYS A 183 -2.36 -0.58 5.64
N TRP A 184 -3.10 -1.51 6.23
CA TRP A 184 -4.13 -2.28 5.54
C TRP A 184 -5.21 -2.71 6.54
N GLY A 185 -6.47 -2.46 6.20
CA GLY A 185 -7.59 -2.66 7.13
C GLY A 185 -8.27 -4.02 7.04
N ARG A 186 -8.95 -4.40 8.13
CA ARG A 186 -9.63 -5.69 8.30
C ARG A 186 -10.60 -6.02 7.14
N PRO A 187 -10.83 -7.31 6.83
CA PRO A 187 -12.15 -7.76 6.37
C PRO A 187 -13.21 -7.35 7.40
N GLN A 188 -14.45 -7.06 6.99
CA GLN A 188 -15.57 -6.97 7.94
C GLN A 188 -15.53 -8.14 8.94
N PRO A 189 -15.92 -7.94 10.20
CA PRO A 189 -15.73 -8.92 11.26
C PRO A 189 -16.42 -10.24 10.90
N GLN A 190 -15.63 -11.23 10.48
CA GLN A 190 -16.04 -12.62 10.66
C GLN A 190 -16.12 -12.85 12.18
N LYS A 191 -17.24 -13.44 12.61
CA LYS A 191 -17.53 -13.84 13.98
C LYS A 191 -16.63 -15.00 14.42
N THR A 192 -15.32 -14.80 14.44
CA THR A 192 -14.41 -15.66 15.21
C THR A 192 -14.19 -15.03 16.58
N PRO A 193 -13.95 -15.84 17.63
CA PRO A 193 -13.85 -15.35 18.99
C PRO A 193 -12.77 -14.29 19.05
N ARG A 194 -13.18 -13.04 19.29
CA ARG A 194 -12.24 -11.97 19.57
C ARG A 194 -11.49 -12.42 20.81
N HIS A 195 -10.17 -12.62 20.71
CA HIS A 195 -9.31 -12.33 21.85
C HIS A 195 -9.37 -10.82 22.07
N SER A 196 -10.51 -10.35 22.57
CA SER A 196 -10.68 -8.98 23.05
C SER A 196 -9.82 -8.90 24.29
N VAL A 197 -8.61 -8.38 24.13
CA VAL A 197 -7.78 -8.04 25.27
C VAL A 197 -8.46 -6.83 25.90
N HIS A 198 -9.25 -7.06 26.95
CA HIS A 198 -9.83 -6.01 27.76
C HIS A 198 -8.74 -5.46 28.66
N PHE A 199 -8.14 -4.34 28.23
CA PHE A 199 -7.18 -3.60 29.03
C PHE A 199 -7.93 -2.70 30.01
N SER A 200 -7.82 -2.99 31.31
CA SER A 200 -8.36 -2.12 32.35
C SER A 200 -7.42 -0.91 32.54
N PRO A 201 -7.90 0.34 32.44
CA PRO A 201 -7.06 1.50 32.66
C PRO A 201 -6.75 1.65 34.15
N SER A 202 -5.56 1.22 34.57
CA SER A 202 -5.03 1.57 35.89
C SER A 202 -4.38 2.95 35.81
N ARG A 203 -4.82 3.87 36.68
CA ARG A 203 -4.17 5.16 36.89
C ARG A 203 -3.22 5.02 38.08
N HIS A 204 -1.92 4.87 37.82
CA HIS A 204 -0.77 5.50 38.50
C HIS A 204 0.52 4.65 38.39
N VAL A 205 1.62 5.35 38.05
CA VAL A 205 3.00 4.88 37.81
C VAL A 205 3.16 4.01 36.56
N ILE A 206 3.68 4.61 35.47
CA ILE A 206 3.72 3.98 34.15
C ILE A 206 4.63 2.73 34.14
N GLY A 207 4.04 1.55 34.33
CA GLY A 207 4.71 0.27 34.19
C GLY A 207 5.11 -0.01 32.74
N THR A 208 6.11 -0.87 32.51
CA THR A 208 6.47 -1.33 31.15
C THR A 208 5.26 -1.90 30.41
N GLN A 209 4.40 -2.65 31.11
CA GLN A 209 3.18 -3.22 30.57
C GLN A 209 2.23 -2.14 30.03
N GLU A 210 1.90 -1.11 30.81
CA GLU A 210 0.98 -0.05 30.39
C GLU A 210 1.48 0.71 29.15
N LYS A 211 2.80 0.94 29.04
CA LYS A 211 3.39 1.52 27.81
C LYS A 211 3.21 0.60 26.62
N VAL A 212 3.46 -0.70 26.80
CA VAL A 212 3.32 -1.69 25.75
C VAL A 212 1.86 -1.76 25.30
N GLU A 213 0.92 -1.82 26.23
CA GLU A 213 -0.53 -1.84 25.94
C GLU A 213 -0.99 -0.57 25.22
N ALA A 214 -0.55 0.62 25.66
CA ALA A 214 -0.86 1.87 24.99
C ALA A 214 -0.32 1.92 23.55
N LEU A 215 0.88 1.41 23.31
CA LEU A 215 1.45 1.33 21.96
C LEU A 215 0.75 0.27 21.11
N ILE A 216 0.38 -0.88 21.67
CA ILE A 216 -0.42 -1.89 20.98
C ILE A 216 -1.76 -1.29 20.56
N GLN A 217 -2.41 -0.53 21.45
CA GLN A 217 -3.65 0.15 21.14
C GLN A 217 -3.47 1.09 19.93
N GLN A 218 -2.42 1.90 19.90
CA GLN A 218 -2.12 2.77 18.75
C GLN A 218 -1.82 1.98 17.47
N ILE A 219 -1.06 0.88 17.57
CA ILE A 219 -0.77 -0.01 16.43
C ILE A 219 -2.06 -0.61 15.88
N VAL A 220 -2.96 -1.05 16.76
CA VAL A 220 -4.25 -1.67 16.39
C VAL A 220 -5.20 -0.64 15.80
N GLU A 221 -5.29 0.55 16.40
CA GLU A 221 -6.11 1.66 15.91
C GLU A 221 -5.65 2.14 14.53
N ARG A 222 -4.33 2.26 14.34
CA ARG A 222 -3.73 2.77 13.09
C ARG A 222 -3.39 1.69 12.07
N GLN A 223 -3.51 0.42 12.46
CA GLN A 223 -3.31 -0.76 11.62
C GLN A 223 -1.91 -0.81 10.98
N ILE A 224 -0.88 -0.64 11.79
CA ILE A 224 0.51 -0.55 11.32
C ILE A 224 1.22 -1.90 11.45
N ASP A 225 1.80 -2.40 10.36
CA ASP A 225 2.77 -3.49 10.43
C ASP A 225 4.14 -2.98 10.88
N ILE A 226 4.48 -3.25 12.15
CA ILE A 226 5.80 -2.92 12.71
C ILE A 226 6.85 -4.01 12.45
N THR A 227 6.45 -5.14 11.88
CA THR A 227 7.29 -6.31 11.64
C THR A 227 7.65 -6.39 10.17
N THR A 228 8.67 -5.61 9.80
CA THR A 228 8.97 -5.34 8.39
C THR A 228 9.47 -6.55 7.63
N GLU A 229 10.21 -7.44 8.31
CA GLU A 229 10.77 -8.68 7.79
C GLU A 229 10.64 -9.82 8.82
N GLU A 230 10.82 -11.06 8.36
CA GLU A 230 10.72 -12.26 9.22
C GLU A 230 11.62 -12.19 10.48
N PRO A 231 12.87 -11.69 10.41
CA PRO A 231 13.70 -11.53 11.60
C PRO A 231 13.10 -10.58 12.63
N ASP A 232 12.44 -9.51 12.20
CA ASP A 232 11.78 -8.55 13.10
C ASP A 232 10.55 -9.20 13.76
N TRP A 233 9.81 -10.01 13.01
CA TRP A 233 8.66 -10.73 13.53
C TRP A 233 9.05 -11.74 14.62
N PHE A 234 10.15 -12.49 14.41
CA PHE A 234 10.66 -13.39 15.46
C PHE A 234 11.23 -12.65 16.66
N ARG A 235 11.96 -11.55 16.43
CA ARG A 235 12.47 -10.69 17.52
C ARG A 235 11.35 -10.08 18.35
N LEU A 236 10.23 -9.71 17.74
CA LEU A 236 9.03 -9.27 18.45
C LEU A 236 8.50 -10.38 19.37
N ALA A 237 8.40 -11.61 18.88
CA ALA A 237 7.97 -12.75 19.67
C ALA A 237 8.87 -12.96 20.90
N CYS A 238 10.20 -12.94 20.71
CA CYS A 238 11.18 -13.06 21.80
C CYS A 238 11.07 -11.92 22.82
N ALA A 239 10.92 -10.67 22.35
CA ALA A 239 10.82 -9.50 23.24
C ALA A 239 9.61 -9.59 24.18
N LEU A 240 8.45 -9.99 23.63
CA LEU A 240 7.21 -10.14 24.40
C LEU A 240 7.23 -11.39 25.29
N ALA A 241 7.79 -12.50 24.81
CA ALA A 241 7.94 -13.73 25.59
C ALA A 241 8.89 -13.54 26.79
N ASN A 242 10.01 -12.83 26.61
CA ASN A 242 10.97 -12.58 27.68
C ASN A 242 10.44 -11.63 28.76
N GLU A 243 9.64 -10.63 28.38
CA GLU A 243 9.09 -9.64 29.33
C GLU A 243 7.84 -10.17 30.04
N PHE A 244 6.94 -10.84 29.31
CA PHE A 244 5.59 -11.16 29.79
C PHE A 244 5.30 -12.67 29.87
N GLY A 245 6.23 -13.53 29.47
CA GLY A 245 6.01 -14.97 29.38
C GLY A 245 4.82 -15.31 28.48
N GLU A 246 4.04 -16.31 28.87
CA GLU A 246 2.87 -16.78 28.11
C GLU A 246 1.83 -15.67 27.90
N SER A 247 1.69 -14.73 28.84
CA SER A 247 0.72 -13.62 28.72
C SER A 247 1.02 -12.69 27.54
N GLY A 248 2.30 -12.60 27.14
CA GLY A 248 2.75 -11.86 25.96
C GLY A 248 2.27 -12.44 24.63
N ARG A 249 1.74 -13.67 24.60
CA ARG A 249 1.19 -14.29 23.38
C ARG A 249 0.06 -13.45 22.81
N SER A 250 -0.83 -12.97 23.67
CA SER A 250 -1.95 -12.12 23.28
C SER A 250 -1.49 -10.83 22.61
N TYR A 251 -0.44 -10.19 23.15
CA TYR A 251 0.21 -9.02 22.58
C TYR A 251 0.85 -9.33 21.23
N PHE A 252 1.52 -10.49 21.15
CA PHE A 252 2.14 -10.93 19.91
C PHE A 252 1.10 -11.11 18.80
N HIS A 253 -0.04 -11.77 19.05
CA HIS A 253 -1.11 -11.86 18.05
C HIS A 253 -1.74 -10.50 17.72
N ALA A 254 -1.95 -9.64 18.72
CA ALA A 254 -2.53 -8.32 18.52
C ALA A 254 -1.67 -7.43 17.60
N ILE A 255 -0.35 -7.56 17.66
CA ILE A 255 0.56 -6.85 16.76
C ILE A 255 0.70 -7.62 15.44
N SER A 256 0.93 -8.93 15.52
CA SER A 256 1.21 -9.79 14.37
C SER A 256 0.03 -9.91 13.41
N GLN A 257 -1.21 -9.58 13.80
CA GLN A 257 -2.34 -9.56 12.88
C GLN A 257 -2.11 -8.63 11.66
N PHE A 258 -1.20 -7.66 11.81
CA PHE A 258 -0.77 -6.77 10.74
C PHE A 258 0.46 -7.29 10.00
N TYR A 259 1.04 -8.44 10.31
CA TYR A 259 2.15 -8.98 9.52
C TYR A 259 1.67 -9.60 8.20
N CYS A 260 2.41 -9.38 7.11
CA CYS A 260 2.01 -9.79 5.76
C CYS A 260 1.72 -11.30 5.59
N LYS A 261 2.44 -12.15 6.33
CA LYS A 261 2.29 -13.61 6.31
C LYS A 261 1.62 -14.16 7.57
N TYR A 262 0.98 -13.30 8.36
CA TYR A 262 0.35 -13.73 9.59
C TYR A 262 -0.67 -14.85 9.34
N ASP A 263 -0.44 -15.93 10.07
CA ASP A 263 -1.31 -17.08 10.23
C ASP A 263 -1.32 -17.46 11.71
N ILE A 264 -2.49 -17.81 12.24
CA ILE A 264 -2.66 -18.07 13.68
C ILE A 264 -1.77 -19.25 14.12
N PRO A 265 -1.86 -20.44 13.49
CA PRO A 265 -0.96 -21.56 13.77
C PRO A 265 0.54 -21.21 13.68
N GLU A 266 0.96 -20.47 12.64
CA GLU A 266 2.37 -20.09 12.51
C GLU A 266 2.81 -19.15 13.65
N ALA A 267 1.97 -18.16 13.99
CA ALA A 267 2.24 -17.24 15.09
C ALA A 267 2.32 -17.98 16.43
N ASP A 268 1.42 -18.92 16.68
CA ASP A 268 1.44 -19.74 17.90
C ASP A 268 2.71 -20.57 18.01
N LYS A 269 3.09 -21.25 16.93
CA LYS A 269 4.33 -22.02 16.85
C LYS A 269 5.55 -21.11 17.10
N LYS A 270 5.54 -19.92 16.52
CA LYS A 270 6.64 -18.95 16.65
C LYS A 270 6.76 -18.43 18.08
N PHE A 271 5.64 -18.11 18.73
CA PHE A 271 5.64 -17.64 20.11
C PHE A 271 6.04 -18.76 21.10
N SER A 272 5.55 -19.98 20.90
CA SER A 272 5.96 -21.13 21.72
C SER A 272 7.46 -21.43 21.60
N HIS A 273 8.04 -21.26 20.40
CA HIS A 273 9.49 -21.33 20.23
C HIS A 273 10.20 -20.19 20.98
N ALA A 274 9.71 -18.96 20.89
CA ALA A 274 10.29 -17.83 21.61
C ALA A 274 10.29 -18.01 23.14
N LEU A 275 9.23 -18.60 23.70
CA LEU A 275 9.10 -18.90 25.14
C LEU A 275 10.07 -19.97 25.64
N THR A 276 10.31 -20.99 24.81
CA THR A 276 11.19 -22.13 25.18
C THR A 276 12.66 -21.83 24.90
N GLY A 277 12.95 -20.89 24.01
CA GLY A 277 14.30 -20.47 23.68
C GLY A 277 14.93 -19.57 24.73
N ARG A 278 16.26 -19.62 24.87
CA ARG A 278 17.04 -18.78 25.80
C ARG A 278 17.54 -17.49 25.13
N TYR A 279 16.62 -16.69 24.57
CA TYR A 279 16.95 -15.45 23.84
C TYR A 279 17.12 -14.23 24.75
N ARG A 280 17.86 -14.36 25.86
CA ARG A 280 17.94 -13.33 26.93
C ARG A 280 18.48 -11.97 26.48
N GLN A 281 19.19 -11.93 25.36
CA GLN A 281 19.70 -10.70 24.75
C GLN A 281 18.61 -9.85 24.08
N ILE A 282 17.43 -10.43 23.78
CA ILE A 282 16.32 -9.71 23.16
C ILE A 282 15.39 -9.22 24.28
N THR A 283 15.46 -7.94 24.61
CA THR A 283 14.61 -7.32 25.65
C THR A 283 13.41 -6.62 25.03
N ILE A 284 12.48 -6.17 25.89
CA ILE A 284 11.33 -5.36 25.50
C ILE A 284 11.72 -4.06 24.74
N GLY A 285 12.97 -3.59 24.90
CA GLY A 285 13.53 -2.49 24.11
C GLY A 285 13.47 -2.72 22.60
N THR A 286 13.47 -3.98 22.16
CA THR A 286 13.32 -4.36 20.75
C THR A 286 11.94 -3.96 20.20
N PHE A 287 10.88 -4.19 20.98
CA PHE A 287 9.53 -3.76 20.61
C PHE A 287 9.46 -2.24 20.47
N PHE A 288 9.96 -1.48 21.44
CA PHE A 288 9.97 -0.02 21.36
C PHE A 288 10.75 0.50 20.15
N LYS A 289 11.87 -0.15 19.81
CA LYS A 289 12.64 0.17 18.60
C LYS A 289 11.82 -0.06 17.33
N LEU A 290 11.18 -1.23 17.18
CA LEU A 290 10.34 -1.55 16.02
C LEU A 290 9.20 -0.53 15.85
N VAL A 291 8.57 -0.15 16.97
CA VAL A 291 7.51 0.87 16.98
C VAL A 291 8.04 2.24 16.52
N SER A 292 9.17 2.70 17.06
CA SER A 292 9.76 3.99 16.69
C SER A 292 10.16 4.08 15.20
N GLN A 293 10.56 2.95 14.61
CA GLN A 293 10.96 2.87 13.20
C GLN A 293 9.76 2.83 12.24
N SER A 294 8.57 2.49 12.74
CA SER A 294 7.39 2.21 11.93
C SER A 294 6.47 3.42 11.74
N THR A 295 6.90 4.61 12.16
CA THR A 295 6.17 5.89 12.07
C THR A 295 4.76 5.81 12.69
N LEU A 296 4.71 5.82 14.03
CA LEU A 296 3.58 6.39 14.76
C LEU A 296 3.65 7.92 14.71
#